data_AF-A0A081NXV9-F1
#
_entry.id   AF-A0A081NXV9-F1
#
_cell.length_a   1.000
_cell.length_b   1.000
_cell.length_c   1.000
_cell.angle_alpha   90.00
_cell.angle_beta   90.00
_cell.angle_gamma   90.00
#
_symmetry.space_group_name_H-M   'P 1'
#
loop_
_entity.id
_entity.type
_entity.pdbx_description
1 polymer ?
#
loop_
_entity_poly.entity_id
_entity_poly.type
_entity_poly.pdbx_seq_one_letter_code
_entity_poly.pdbx_strand_id
1 'polypeptide(L)' 'MIELGVKPQQRAAFHSVKDRLKTHEDRDFIYLEPRLKARVKIRNWTKAGLLRAPAFVEFVL' A
#
# COMPACT_ATOMS: atom_id res chain seq x y z
N MET A 1 4.02 6.47 1.40
CA MET A 1 4.20 5.67 0.18
C MET A 1 5.10 4.48 0.51
N ILE A 2 4.78 3.27 0.04
CA ILE A 2 5.62 2.07 0.23
C ILE A 2 6.18 1.70 -1.14
N GLU A 3 7.49 1.89 -1.32
CA GLU A 3 8.16 1.68 -2.62
C GLU A 3 8.95 0.37 -2.67
N LEU A 4 9.23 -0.21 -1.50
CA LEU A 4 10.09 -1.38 -1.35
C LEU A 4 9.27 -2.65 -1.11
N GLY A 5 9.75 -3.78 -1.63
CA GLY A 5 9.20 -5.11 -1.37
C GLY A 5 8.00 -5.52 -2.23
N VAL A 6 7.47 -4.63 -3.08
CA VAL A 6 6.37 -4.95 -3.99
C VAL A 6 6.88 -5.82 -5.14
N LYS A 7 6.44 -7.08 -5.21
CA LYS A 7 6.77 -7.98 -6.33
C LYS A 7 5.90 -7.68 -7.55
N PRO A 8 6.36 -7.98 -8.79
CA PRO A 8 5.58 -7.74 -10.01
C PRO A 8 4.19 -8.37 -10.01
N GLN A 9 4.06 -9.58 -9.47
CA GLN A 9 2.77 -10.28 -9.35
C GLN A 9 1.78 -9.53 -8.44
N GLN A 10 2.28 -8.97 -7.32
CA GLN A 10 1.46 -8.22 -6.38
C GLN A 10 1.01 -6.88 -6.98
N ARG A 11 1.89 -6.25 -7.77
CA ARG A 11 1.55 -5.05 -8.55
C ARG A 11 0.44 -5.37 -9.57
N ALA A 12 0.55 -6.47 -10.30
CA ALA A 12 -0.46 -6.90 -11.26
C ALA A 12 -1.82 -7.19 -10.57
N ALA A 13 -1.81 -7.88 -9.43
CA ALA A 13 -3.01 -8.16 -8.65
C ALA A 13 -3.67 -6.86 -8.13
N PHE A 14 -2.88 -5.88 -7.70
CA PHE A 14 -3.43 -4.58 -7.30
C PHE A 14 -4.00 -3.81 -8.50
N HIS A 15 -3.35 -3.87 -9.67
CA HIS A 15 -3.82 -3.21 -10.88
C HIS A 15 -5.20 -3.71 -11.36
N SER A 16 -5.57 -4.96 -11.10
CA SER A 16 -6.89 -5.48 -11.48
C SER A 16 -8.01 -4.99 -10.57
N VAL A 17 -7.70 -4.56 -9.35
CA VAL A 17 -8.70 -4.13 -8.34
C VAL A 17 -8.72 -2.62 -8.12
N LYS A 18 -7.67 -1.89 -8.51
CA LYS A 18 -7.52 -0.45 -8.25
C LYS A 18 -8.72 0.38 -8.70
N ASP A 19 -9.27 0.08 -9.88
CA ASP A 19 -10.33 0.91 -10.49
C ASP A 19 -11.67 0.73 -9.76
N ARG A 20 -11.86 -0.42 -9.11
CA ARG A 20 -13.05 -0.69 -8.29
C ARG A 20 -12.99 -0.04 -6.91
N LEU A 21 -11.78 0.23 -6.43
CA LEU A 21 -11.53 0.79 -5.09
C LEU A 21 -11.26 2.29 -5.13
N LYS A 22 -11.12 2.89 -6.31
CA LYS A 22 -10.85 4.31 -6.49
C LYS A 22 -12.02 5.15 -6.01
N THR A 23 -11.75 6.04 -5.06
CA THR A 23 -12.73 7.02 -4.56
C THR A 23 -12.47 8.41 -5.12
N HIS A 24 -11.20 8.80 -5.24
CA HIS A 24 -10.77 10.11 -5.72
C HIS A 24 -9.40 10.02 -6.40
N GLU A 25 -9.10 10.94 -7.31
CA GLU A 25 -7.78 11.06 -7.93
C GLU A 25 -7.40 12.53 -8.05
N ASP A 26 -6.19 12.84 -7.61
CA ASP A 26 -5.50 14.11 -7.84
C ASP A 26 -4.38 13.91 -8.87
N ARG A 27 -3.64 14.97 -9.20
CA ARG A 27 -2.56 14.94 -10.20
C ARG A 27 -1.48 13.88 -9.90
N ASP A 28 -1.18 13.66 -8.62
CA ASP A 28 -0.07 12.82 -8.18
C ASP A 28 -0.51 11.52 -7.50
N PHE A 29 -1.75 11.44 -7.01
CA PHE A 29 -2.21 10.34 -6.16
C PHE A 29 -3.64 9.89 -6.46
N ILE A 30 -3.84 8.57 -6.42
CA ILE A 30 -5.16 7.94 -6.42
C ILE A 30 -5.47 7.52 -4.99
N TYR A 31 -6.61 7.99 -4.47
CA TYR A 31 -7.12 7.61 -3.17
C TYR A 31 -8.07 6.42 -3.32
N LEU A 32 -7.89 5.45 -2.45
CA LEU A 32 -8.65 4.21 -2.44
C LEU A 32 -9.50 4.10 -1.18
N GLU A 33 -10.62 3.42 -1.33
CA GLU A 33 -11.46 3.03 -0.20
C GLU A 33 -10.66 2.13 0.75
N PRO A 34 -10.69 2.37 2.08
CA PRO A 34 -9.84 1.67 3.07
C PRO A 34 -10.32 0.24 3.37
N ARG A 35 -10.58 -0.55 2.34
CA ARG A 35 -11.01 -1.97 2.44
C ARG A 35 -9.83 -2.93 2.32
N LEU A 36 -8.70 -2.47 1.80
CA LEU A 36 -7.47 -3.25 1.67
C LEU A 36 -6.67 -3.23 2.97
N LYS A 37 -6.33 -4.43 3.45
CA LYS A 37 -5.35 -4.61 4.53
C LYS A 37 -4.05 -5.16 3.95
N ALA A 38 -2.93 -4.76 4.51
CA ALA A 38 -1.62 -5.21 4.08
C ALA A 38 -0.71 -5.47 5.28
N ARG A 39 0.11 -6.51 5.15
CA ARG A 39 1.20 -6.79 6.07
C ARG A 39 2.46 -6.11 5.55
N VAL A 40 3.12 -5.37 6.43
CA VAL A 40 4.33 -4.61 6.12
C VAL A 40 5.44 -4.95 7.11
N LYS A 41 6.67 -5.00 6.62
CA LYS A 41 7.86 -5.08 7.45
C LYS A 41 8.35 -3.66 7.69
N ILE A 42 8.65 -3.34 8.95
CA ILE A 42 9.19 -2.03 9.33
C ILE A 42 10.51 -2.21 10.06
N ARG A 43 11.34 -1.16 10.04
CA ARG A 43 12.54 -1.12 10.88
C ARG A 43 12.17 -0.88 12.34
N ASN A 44 11.38 0.16 12.58
CA ASN A 44 10.84 0.51 13.89
C ASN A 44 9.70 1.53 13.74
N TRP A 45 9.06 1.86 14.86
CA TRP A 45 8.14 2.97 14.98
C TRP A 45 8.91 4.27 15.25
N THR A 46 8.46 5.36 14.63
CA THR A 46 8.95 6.70 15.00
C THR A 46 8.28 7.16 16.29
N LYS A 47 8.83 8.20 16.94
CA LYS A 47 8.20 8.82 18.12
C LYS A 47 6.79 9.36 17.84
N ALA A 48 6.48 9.69 16.58
CA ALA A 48 5.18 10.15 16.13
C ALA A 48 4.21 9.00 15.78
N GLY A 49 4.59 7.73 16.02
CA GLY A 49 3.73 6.58 15.72
C GLY A 49 3.68 6.18 14.24
N LEU A 50 4.61 6.69 13.42
CA LEU A 50 4.68 6.34 12.00
C LEU A 50 5.65 5.16 11.75
N LEU A 51 5.47 4.49 10.63
CA LEU A 51 6.31 3.39 10.19
C LEU A 51 7.64 3.91 9.61
N ARG A 52 8.79 3.47 10.15
CA ARG A 52 10.09 3.78 9.57
C ARG A 52 10.51 2.73 8.55
N ALA A 53 10.81 3.19 7.33
CA ALA A 53 11.25 2.38 6.19
C ALA A 53 10.34 1.15 5.96
N PRO A 54 9.03 1.35 5.73
CA PRO A 54 8.12 0.25 5.49
C PRO A 54 8.44 -0.45 4.16
N ALA A 55 8.43 -1.77 4.17
CA ALA A 55 8.50 -2.62 2.98
C ALA A 55 7.26 -3.51 2.91
N PHE A 56 6.66 -3.59 1.74
CA PHE A 56 5.49 -4.42 1.50
C PHE A 56 5.84 -5.90 1.63
N VAL A 57 4.95 -6.68 2.25
CA VAL A 57 5.09 -8.15 2.34
C VAL A 57 3.97 -8.82 1.55
N GLU A 58 2.72 -8.57 1.92
CA GLU A 58 1.54 -9.15 1.26
C GLU A 58 0.26 -8.39 1.61
N PHE A 59 -0.78 -8.61 0.80
CA PHE A 59 -2.14 -8.21 1.16
C PHE A 59 -2.74 -9.22 2.13
N VAL A 60 -3.55 -8.73 3.07
CA VAL A 60 -4.34 -9.56 3.98
C VAL A 60 -5.76 -9.60 3.43
N LEU A 61 -6.27 -10.81 3.18
CA LEU A 61 -7.65 -11.05 2.75
C LEU A 61 -8.62 -10.88 3.91
#